data_AF-A0A4R2IFU1-F1
#
_entry.id   AF-A0A4R2IFU1-F1
#
_cell.length_a   1.000
_cell.length_b   1.000
_cell.length_c   1.000
_cell.angle_alpha   90.00
_cell.angle_beta   90.00
_cell.angle_gamma   90.00
#
_symmetry.space_group_name_H-M   'P 1'
#
loop_
_entity.id
_entity.type
_entity.pdbx_description
1 polymer ?
#
loop_
_entity_poly.entity_id
_entity_poly.type
_entity_poly.pdbx_seq_one_letter_code
_entity_poly.pdbx_strand_id
1 'polypeptide(L)'
;MPDGSGSAHPPVLADDETQLLQLVWDALVRTGNWPTFEAIDRTLLSRHDDAVDLPELIARIPPLFLHGGRPQGGARADPDGSLSLTVAGAAVCSGTEEVIQVVVAAARLGADAYRKGDPAQPAVVTFDQVLEELELDLSEAEEKELGRRSAMLLVWEPWRGSSTNNDGRWTFNVDRDIRLYKGVTTFDEYWQARVRQLAVQQALTPSGIWAPTPYGVGTADAPQPDLAVPSHTSTPEAEQPPAGKVINNHFHAPSNVAIDSTNVKQSIKPPKGGDEMPAVLPQHPETSATTASDADADHGSHPLMVFGGAAISLFGILPAVIQATKAIWAQVTGASLVVLTVLLLILCWFKWNRSPRMRKAGLVIAGILALGICAVLILGNSSL
;
A
#
# COMPACT_ATOMS: atom_id res chain seq x y z
N MET A 1 42.46 13.34 11.20
CA MET A 1 41.07 12.84 11.15
C MET A 1 41.11 11.48 10.48
N PRO A 2 40.31 10.49 10.87
CA PRO A 2 40.20 9.26 10.10
C PRO A 2 39.65 9.59 8.71
N ASP A 3 40.21 8.96 7.67
CA ASP A 3 39.80 9.22 6.29
C ASP A 3 38.35 8.76 6.08
N GLY A 4 37.45 9.74 5.99
CA GLY A 4 35.99 9.55 5.99
C GLY A 4 35.40 8.91 4.72
N SER A 5 36.23 8.26 3.90
CA SER A 5 35.82 7.49 2.72
C SER A 5 35.45 6.04 3.06
N GLY A 6 35.08 5.76 4.31
CA GLY A 6 34.41 4.52 4.68
C GLY A 6 33.15 4.37 3.84
N SER A 7 33.03 3.25 3.12
CA SER A 7 32.04 3.01 2.08
C SER A 7 30.63 3.39 2.52
N ALA A 8 29.95 4.21 1.71
CA ALA A 8 28.62 4.76 1.96
C ALA A 8 27.47 3.74 1.98
N HIS A 9 27.76 2.45 1.82
CA HIS A 9 26.81 1.37 1.69
C HIS A 9 26.57 0.65 3.04
N PRO A 10 25.50 -0.14 3.18
CA PRO A 10 25.38 -1.11 4.26
C PRO A 10 26.59 -2.07 4.27
N PRO A 11 27.00 -2.59 5.45
CA PRO A 11 28.04 -3.62 5.50
C PRO A 11 27.61 -4.85 4.70
N VAL A 12 28.55 -5.42 3.94
CA VAL A 12 28.33 -6.64 3.16
C VAL A 12 28.11 -7.80 4.14
N LEU A 13 27.02 -8.53 3.94
CA LEU A 13 26.64 -9.70 4.71
C LEU A 13 27.17 -10.98 4.06
N ALA A 14 27.19 -12.08 4.81
CA ALA A 14 27.46 -13.41 4.25
C ALA A 14 26.29 -13.88 3.36
N ASP A 15 26.54 -14.89 2.51
CA ASP A 15 25.52 -15.43 1.60
C ASP A 15 24.32 -16.01 2.37
N ASP A 16 24.56 -16.77 3.45
CA ASP A 16 23.49 -17.35 4.29
C ASP A 16 22.65 -16.28 4.99
N GLU A 17 23.28 -15.18 5.41
CA GLU A 17 22.62 -14.04 6.06
C GLU A 17 21.72 -13.32 5.05
N THR A 18 22.23 -13.11 3.84
CA THR A 18 21.47 -12.50 2.73
C THR A 18 20.31 -13.40 2.30
N GLN A 19 20.51 -14.72 2.23
CA GLN A 19 19.46 -15.70 1.96
C GLN A 19 18.36 -15.72 3.04
N LEU A 20 18.71 -15.56 4.32
CA LEU A 20 17.71 -15.43 5.38
C LEU A 20 16.88 -14.14 5.23
N LEU A 21 17.51 -13.01 4.94
CA LEU A 21 16.79 -11.75 4.73
C LEU A 21 15.86 -11.83 3.49
N GLN A 22 16.32 -12.45 2.40
CA GLN A 22 15.49 -12.72 1.23
C GLN A 22 14.31 -13.65 1.57
N LEU A 23 14.54 -14.70 2.35
CA LEU A 23 13.47 -15.61 2.80
C LEU A 23 12.39 -14.89 3.65
N VAL A 24 12.79 -13.96 4.52
CA VAL A 24 11.86 -13.11 5.28
C VAL A 24 11.09 -12.18 4.33
N TRP A 25 11.75 -11.58 3.34
CA TRP A 25 11.09 -10.74 2.32
C TRP A 25 10.08 -11.53 1.47
N ASP A 26 10.47 -12.69 0.95
CA ASP A 26 9.61 -13.55 0.15
C ASP A 26 8.36 -14.00 0.92
N ALA A 27 8.50 -14.21 2.23
CA ALA A 27 7.38 -14.52 3.11
C ALA A 27 6.43 -13.31 3.28
N LEU A 28 6.96 -12.09 3.42
CA LEU A 28 6.15 -10.86 3.43
C LEU A 28 5.40 -10.64 2.11
N VAL A 29 6.08 -10.82 0.98
CA VAL A 29 5.51 -10.71 -0.37
C VAL A 29 4.38 -11.73 -0.58
N ARG A 30 4.57 -12.96 -0.11
CA ARG A 30 3.61 -14.07 -0.29
C ARG A 30 2.41 -14.00 0.65
N THR A 31 2.57 -13.56 1.89
CA THR A 31 1.54 -13.68 2.95
C THR A 31 0.87 -12.37 3.34
N GLY A 32 1.36 -11.24 2.86
CA GLY A 32 0.87 -9.93 3.26
C GLY A 32 1.29 -9.48 4.67
N ASN A 33 2.10 -10.28 5.38
CA ASN A 33 2.45 -10.05 6.79
C ASN A 33 3.92 -10.42 7.06
N TRP A 34 4.53 -9.85 8.11
CA TRP A 34 5.85 -10.27 8.56
C TRP A 34 5.77 -11.70 9.12
N PRO A 35 6.62 -12.64 8.69
CA PRO A 35 6.58 -14.03 9.15
C PRO A 35 6.91 -14.14 10.64
N THR A 36 6.48 -15.24 11.28
CA THR A 36 6.94 -15.59 12.64
C THR A 36 8.30 -16.30 12.59
N PHE A 37 8.99 -16.31 13.73
CA PHE A 37 10.23 -17.05 13.91
C PHE A 37 10.07 -18.53 13.53
N GLU A 38 9.05 -19.21 14.07
CA GLU A 38 8.80 -20.63 13.78
C GLU A 38 8.51 -20.88 12.29
N ALA A 39 7.80 -19.98 11.62
CA ALA A 39 7.51 -20.13 10.18
C ALA A 39 8.78 -20.12 9.33
N ILE A 40 9.77 -19.29 9.69
CA ILE A 40 11.07 -19.24 9.01
C ILE A 40 11.94 -20.45 9.40
N ASP A 41 12.00 -20.81 10.67
CA ASP A 41 12.75 -21.96 11.19
C ASP A 41 12.34 -23.27 10.49
N ARG A 42 11.04 -23.56 10.46
CA ARG A 42 10.48 -24.72 9.73
C ARG A 42 10.76 -24.65 8.22
N THR A 43 10.83 -23.45 7.65
CA THR A 43 11.15 -23.30 6.21
C THR A 43 12.61 -23.60 5.93
N LEU A 44 13.55 -23.18 6.79
CA LEU A 44 14.97 -23.54 6.68
C LEU A 44 15.17 -25.06 6.86
N LEU A 45 14.56 -25.65 7.89
CA LEU A 45 14.61 -27.09 8.14
C LEU A 45 14.04 -27.93 6.98
N SER A 46 13.11 -27.37 6.19
CA SER A 46 12.56 -28.04 4.99
C SER A 46 13.43 -27.91 3.73
N ARG A 47 14.43 -27.01 3.72
CA ARG A 47 15.27 -26.69 2.56
C ARG A 47 16.68 -27.28 2.63
N HIS A 48 17.18 -27.54 3.84
CA HIS A 48 18.55 -28.00 4.08
C HIS A 48 18.52 -29.30 4.87
N ASP A 49 19.22 -30.32 4.36
CA ASP A 49 19.41 -31.59 5.06
C ASP A 49 20.25 -31.42 6.35
N ASP A 50 21.13 -30.41 6.34
CA ASP A 50 21.85 -29.93 7.53
C ASP A 50 21.03 -28.88 8.28
N ALA A 51 20.90 -29.07 9.60
CA ALA A 51 20.13 -28.16 10.46
C ALA A 51 20.85 -26.82 10.66
N VAL A 52 20.51 -25.82 9.84
CA VAL A 52 20.91 -24.42 10.03
C VAL A 52 20.22 -23.86 11.27
N ASP A 53 20.99 -23.56 12.32
CA ASP A 53 20.49 -22.95 13.56
C ASP A 53 20.07 -21.49 13.30
N LEU A 54 18.76 -21.26 13.15
CA LEU A 54 18.20 -19.91 12.93
C LEU A 54 18.57 -18.91 14.06
N PRO A 55 18.50 -19.25 15.36
CA PRO A 55 19.05 -18.40 16.42
C PRO A 55 20.50 -17.96 16.18
N GLU A 56 21.38 -18.87 15.78
CA GLU A 56 22.79 -18.56 15.49
C GLU A 56 22.92 -17.62 14.29
N LEU A 57 22.21 -17.90 13.19
CA LEU A 57 22.24 -17.08 11.98
C LEU A 57 21.71 -15.65 12.24
N ILE A 58 20.63 -15.51 13.01
CA ILE A 58 20.09 -14.20 13.45
C ILE A 58 21.08 -13.45 14.37
N ALA A 59 21.86 -14.16 15.19
CA ALA A 59 22.85 -13.53 16.06
C ALA A 59 24.00 -12.89 15.27
N ARG A 60 24.39 -13.45 14.12
CA ARG A 60 25.47 -12.93 13.26
C ARG A 60 25.03 -11.69 12.45
N ILE A 61 23.79 -11.67 11.96
CA ILE A 61 23.19 -10.50 11.28
C ILE A 61 23.25 -9.26 12.19
N PRO A 62 23.63 -8.06 11.72
CA PRO A 62 23.57 -6.84 12.53
C PRO A 62 22.11 -6.40 12.83
N PRO A 63 21.81 -5.85 14.03
CA PRO A 63 20.46 -5.38 14.38
C PRO A 63 19.85 -4.30 13.47
N LEU A 64 20.66 -3.72 12.58
CA LEU A 64 20.23 -2.72 11.60
C LEU A 64 19.58 -3.32 10.35
N PHE A 65 19.56 -4.64 10.17
CA PHE A 65 18.91 -5.32 9.04
C PHE A 65 17.62 -6.06 9.44
N LEU A 66 17.58 -6.63 10.66
CA LEU A 66 16.51 -7.51 11.11
C LEU A 66 16.08 -7.22 12.55
N HIS A 67 14.77 -7.02 12.72
CA HIS A 67 14.07 -6.95 14.00
C HIS A 67 13.33 -8.26 14.31
N GLY A 68 13.23 -8.60 15.59
CA GLY A 68 12.68 -9.88 16.07
C GLY A 68 13.75 -10.98 16.20
N GLY A 69 13.32 -12.15 16.67
CA GLY A 69 14.11 -13.40 16.73
C GLY A 69 15.32 -13.45 17.66
N ARG A 70 15.89 -12.32 18.07
CA ARG A 70 17.05 -12.29 18.96
C ARG A 70 16.68 -12.69 20.39
N PRO A 71 17.38 -13.66 21.00
CA PRO A 71 17.20 -13.98 22.43
C PRO A 71 17.60 -12.78 23.30
N GLN A 72 16.68 -12.30 24.13
CA GLN A 72 16.96 -11.22 25.08
C GLN A 72 17.29 -11.81 26.47
N GLY A 73 18.42 -11.42 27.06
CA GLY A 73 18.80 -11.84 28.41
C GLY A 73 19.00 -13.36 28.58
N GLY A 74 19.28 -14.09 27.50
CA GLY A 74 19.41 -15.56 27.51
C GLY A 74 18.09 -16.33 27.46
N ALA A 75 16.93 -15.65 27.40
CA ALA A 75 15.67 -16.30 27.06
C ALA A 75 15.71 -16.81 25.61
N ARG A 76 15.00 -17.92 25.32
CA ARG A 76 14.85 -18.40 23.94
C ARG A 76 14.10 -17.38 23.08
N ALA A 77 14.30 -17.45 21.76
CA ALA A 77 13.46 -16.73 20.81
C ALA A 77 12.00 -17.15 20.98
N ASP A 78 11.09 -16.19 20.87
CA ASP A 78 9.64 -16.42 20.86
C ASP A 78 9.25 -17.03 19.51
N PRO A 79 8.68 -18.26 19.44
CA PRO A 79 8.30 -18.90 18.18
C PRO A 79 7.23 -18.11 17.41
N ASP A 80 6.32 -17.44 18.12
CA ASP A 80 5.27 -16.57 17.55
C ASP A 80 5.80 -15.14 17.28
N GLY A 81 7.03 -14.84 17.73
CA GLY A 81 7.70 -13.56 17.54
C GLY A 81 7.91 -13.24 16.06
N SER A 82 7.41 -12.09 15.62
CA SER A 82 7.53 -11.65 14.22
C SER A 82 8.97 -11.28 13.84
N LEU A 83 9.42 -11.76 12.68
CA LEU A 83 10.67 -11.38 12.03
C LEU A 83 10.37 -10.32 10.96
N SER A 84 10.98 -9.15 11.11
CA SER A 84 10.70 -8.01 10.23
C SER A 84 11.98 -7.31 9.79
N LEU A 85 12.04 -6.94 8.52
CA LEU A 85 13.20 -6.25 7.95
C LEU A 85 13.14 -4.76 8.26
N THR A 86 14.32 -4.17 8.43
CA THR A 86 14.50 -2.72 8.31
C THR A 86 14.58 -2.33 6.83
N VAL A 87 14.65 -1.04 6.55
CA VAL A 87 14.95 -0.52 5.20
C VAL A 87 16.30 -1.04 4.66
N ALA A 88 17.31 -1.21 5.51
CA ALA A 88 18.60 -1.79 5.10
C ALA A 88 18.54 -3.32 4.93
N GLY A 89 17.70 -4.00 5.72
CA GLY A 89 17.38 -5.42 5.53
C GLY A 89 16.68 -5.70 4.21
N ALA A 90 15.73 -4.85 3.82
CA ALA A 90 15.06 -4.96 2.52
C ALA A 90 16.01 -4.60 1.36
N ALA A 91 16.85 -3.58 1.48
CA ALA A 91 17.72 -3.13 0.39
C ALA A 91 18.83 -4.12 -0.04
N VAL A 92 19.08 -5.19 0.72
CA VAL A 92 19.96 -6.31 0.30
C VAL A 92 19.18 -7.45 -0.37
N CYS A 93 17.84 -7.40 -0.36
CA CYS A 93 16.97 -8.36 -1.03
C CYS A 93 16.60 -7.89 -2.44
N SER A 94 16.43 -8.85 -3.35
CA SER A 94 15.92 -8.63 -4.70
C SER A 94 14.41 -8.32 -4.72
N GLY A 95 13.97 -7.48 -5.66
CA GLY A 95 12.56 -7.12 -5.80
C GLY A 95 12.05 -6.21 -4.67
N THR A 96 12.91 -5.29 -4.24
CA THR A 96 12.65 -4.29 -3.19
C THR A 96 12.78 -2.86 -3.68
N GLU A 97 13.29 -2.67 -4.89
CA GLU A 97 13.77 -1.41 -5.45
C GLU A 97 12.70 -0.30 -5.41
N GLU A 98 11.46 -0.59 -5.83
CA GLU A 98 10.35 0.38 -5.78
C GLU A 98 9.94 0.70 -4.32
N VAL A 99 9.97 -0.30 -3.43
CA VAL A 99 9.61 -0.12 -2.01
C VAL A 99 10.65 0.75 -1.30
N ILE A 100 11.93 0.53 -1.60
CA ILE A 100 13.04 1.37 -1.10
C ILE A 100 12.92 2.79 -1.65
N GLN A 101 12.62 2.97 -2.95
CA GLN A 101 12.39 4.30 -3.53
C GLN A 101 11.25 5.05 -2.84
N VAL A 102 10.14 4.37 -2.52
CA VAL A 102 9.02 4.95 -1.75
C VAL A 102 9.49 5.42 -0.36
N VAL A 103 10.29 4.62 0.35
CA VAL A 103 10.82 5.00 1.68
C VAL A 103 11.82 6.17 1.60
N VAL A 104 12.68 6.20 0.59
CA VAL A 104 13.66 7.28 0.36
C VAL A 104 12.93 8.59 0.01
N ALA A 105 11.93 8.55 -0.88
CA ALA A 105 11.11 9.70 -1.23
C ALA A 105 10.24 10.18 -0.06
N ALA A 106 9.67 9.25 0.73
CA ALA A 106 9.00 9.56 1.99
C ALA A 106 9.92 10.34 2.95
N ALA A 107 11.16 9.89 3.16
CA ALA A 107 12.12 10.57 4.03
C ALA A 107 12.46 11.98 3.50
N ARG A 108 12.66 12.14 2.18
CA ARG A 108 12.87 13.45 1.53
C ARG A 108 11.69 14.39 1.74
N LEU A 109 10.48 13.94 1.43
CA LEU A 109 9.25 14.72 1.57
C LEU A 109 8.99 15.09 3.02
N GLY A 110 9.24 14.19 3.96
CA GLY A 110 9.16 14.45 5.40
C GLY A 110 10.11 15.55 5.85
N ALA A 111 11.36 15.51 5.40
CA ALA A 111 12.36 16.53 5.72
C ALA A 111 11.95 17.91 5.18
N ASP A 112 11.32 17.95 4.01
CA ASP A 112 10.82 19.18 3.40
C ASP A 112 9.51 19.68 4.00
N ALA A 113 8.58 18.80 4.37
CA ALA A 113 7.35 19.12 5.09
C ALA A 113 7.69 19.70 6.48
N TYR A 114 8.59 19.08 7.23
CA TYR A 114 9.06 19.58 8.53
C TYR A 114 9.74 20.96 8.42
N ARG A 115 10.49 21.19 7.33
CA ARG A 115 11.22 22.44 7.09
C ARG A 115 10.33 23.61 6.66
N LYS A 116 9.27 23.34 5.89
CA LYS A 116 8.39 24.36 5.29
C LYS A 116 7.06 24.53 6.03
N GLY A 117 6.69 23.56 6.87
CA GLY A 117 5.41 23.51 7.58
C GLY A 117 5.27 24.58 8.66
N ASP A 118 4.01 24.80 9.04
CA ASP A 118 3.63 25.62 10.19
C ASP A 118 4.11 24.95 11.50
N PRO A 119 4.93 25.60 12.34
CA PRO A 119 5.36 25.04 13.63
C PRO A 119 4.22 24.72 14.60
N ALA A 120 3.01 25.25 14.39
CA ALA A 120 1.82 24.95 15.18
C ALA A 120 1.09 23.66 14.73
N GLN A 121 1.48 23.06 13.60
CA GLN A 121 0.84 21.87 13.04
C GLN A 121 1.86 20.71 12.92
N PRO A 122 1.44 19.44 13.10
CA PRO A 122 2.30 18.32 12.78
C PRO A 122 2.61 18.33 11.28
N ALA A 123 3.87 18.15 10.90
CA ALA A 123 4.22 17.91 9.52
C ALA A 123 3.84 16.47 9.16
N VAL A 124 3.11 16.31 8.05
CA VAL A 124 2.48 15.05 7.63
C VAL A 124 2.91 14.73 6.20
N VAL A 125 3.16 13.45 5.93
CA VAL A 125 3.37 12.93 4.58
C VAL A 125 2.40 11.78 4.33
N THR A 126 1.79 11.75 3.15
CA THR A 126 0.88 10.69 2.71
C THR A 126 1.50 9.84 1.60
N PHE A 127 1.04 8.61 1.45
CA PHE A 127 1.47 7.75 0.35
C PHE A 127 1.16 8.37 -1.04
N ASP A 128 0.01 9.03 -1.21
CA ASP A 128 -0.35 9.77 -2.44
C ASP A 128 0.73 10.80 -2.84
N GLN A 129 1.28 11.54 -1.87
CA GLN A 129 2.34 12.53 -2.13
C GLN A 129 3.64 11.87 -2.59
N VAL A 130 3.95 10.67 -2.11
CA VAL A 130 5.12 9.91 -2.59
C VAL A 130 4.90 9.40 -4.01
N LEU A 131 3.70 8.92 -4.34
CA LEU A 131 3.36 8.50 -5.70
C LEU A 131 3.42 9.66 -6.70
N GLU A 132 2.93 10.86 -6.31
CA GLU A 132 3.04 12.07 -7.13
C GLU A 132 4.50 12.52 -7.32
N GLU A 133 5.33 12.45 -6.26
CA GLU A 133 6.76 12.82 -6.29
C GLU A 133 7.61 11.83 -7.11
N LEU A 134 7.25 10.54 -7.14
CA LEU A 134 7.92 9.51 -7.94
C LEU A 134 7.33 9.36 -9.36
N GLU A 135 6.25 10.09 -9.67
CA GLU A 135 5.50 10.04 -10.93
C GLU A 135 5.08 8.60 -11.34
N LEU A 136 4.71 7.78 -10.34
CA LEU A 136 4.30 6.38 -10.53
C LEU A 136 2.82 6.27 -10.92
N ASP A 137 2.56 5.70 -12.10
CA ASP A 137 1.22 5.34 -12.58
C ASP A 137 1.03 3.82 -12.41
N LEU A 138 0.30 3.43 -11.35
CA LEU A 138 0.11 2.04 -10.91
C LEU A 138 -1.37 1.65 -10.96
N SER A 139 -1.66 0.36 -11.14
CA SER A 139 -3.01 -0.14 -10.90
C SER A 139 -3.35 -0.10 -9.40
N GLU A 140 -4.65 -0.07 -9.06
CA GLU A 140 -5.13 -0.05 -7.67
C GLU A 140 -4.56 -1.21 -6.82
N ALA A 141 -4.35 -2.38 -7.42
CA ALA A 141 -3.77 -3.54 -6.74
C ALA A 141 -2.28 -3.38 -6.46
N GLU A 142 -1.51 -2.82 -7.41
CA GLU A 142 -0.08 -2.53 -7.26
C GLU A 142 0.14 -1.38 -6.26
N GLU A 143 -0.67 -0.32 -6.35
CA GLU A 143 -0.67 0.79 -5.39
C GLU A 143 -0.88 0.28 -3.96
N LYS A 144 -1.94 -0.51 -3.74
CA LYS A 144 -2.27 -1.09 -2.43
C LYS A 144 -1.14 -1.93 -1.85
N GLU A 145 -0.51 -2.76 -2.68
CA GLU A 145 0.54 -3.67 -2.23
C GLU A 145 1.88 -2.95 -2.00
N LEU A 146 2.25 -1.99 -2.85
CA LEU A 146 3.42 -1.13 -2.65
C LEU A 146 3.25 -0.26 -1.38
N GLY A 147 2.06 0.30 -1.17
CA GLY A 147 1.70 1.05 0.03
C GLY A 147 1.81 0.18 1.29
N ARG A 148 1.22 -1.02 1.28
CA ARG A 148 1.31 -1.96 2.40
C ARG A 148 2.77 -2.34 2.73
N ARG A 149 3.58 -2.71 1.74
CA ARG A 149 4.99 -3.09 1.94
C ARG A 149 5.83 -1.93 2.48
N SER A 150 5.68 -0.73 1.90
CA SER A 150 6.42 0.46 2.33
C SER A 150 6.02 0.91 3.74
N ALA A 151 4.73 0.87 4.09
CA ALA A 151 4.27 1.09 5.47
C ALA A 151 4.97 0.17 6.47
N MET A 152 5.10 -1.12 6.15
CA MET A 152 5.69 -2.12 7.05
C MET A 152 7.19 -1.94 7.29
N LEU A 153 7.91 -1.26 6.38
CA LEU A 153 9.28 -0.79 6.62
C LEU A 153 9.30 0.51 7.44
N LEU A 154 8.38 1.44 7.15
CA LEU A 154 8.28 2.75 7.84
C LEU A 154 7.92 2.64 9.33
N VAL A 155 7.30 1.55 9.79
CA VAL A 155 7.03 1.29 11.22
C VAL A 155 8.30 1.33 12.07
N TRP A 156 9.44 0.89 11.52
CA TRP A 156 10.72 0.85 12.22
C TRP A 156 11.56 2.13 12.06
N GLU A 157 11.05 3.11 11.31
CA GLU A 157 11.74 4.36 11.11
C GLU A 157 11.57 5.34 12.29
N PRO A 158 12.65 6.02 12.68
CA PRO A 158 12.74 6.68 13.98
C PRO A 158 12.10 8.09 14.02
N TRP A 159 11.41 8.54 12.96
CA TRP A 159 11.24 9.99 12.66
C TRP A 159 9.83 10.55 12.28
N ARG A 160 8.64 9.99 12.58
CA ARG A 160 8.32 8.79 13.37
C ARG A 160 6.80 8.48 13.36
N GLY A 161 6.42 7.25 13.04
CA GLY A 161 5.05 6.73 13.25
C GLY A 161 4.10 6.83 12.05
N SER A 162 3.89 5.69 11.38
CA SER A 162 2.92 5.50 10.30
C SER A 162 1.57 5.01 10.83
N SER A 163 0.47 5.63 10.39
CA SER A 163 -0.85 5.02 10.39
C SER A 163 -1.12 4.47 8.98
N THR A 164 -1.58 3.22 8.89
CA THR A 164 -1.90 2.54 7.63
C THR A 164 -3.36 2.13 7.66
N ASN A 165 -4.10 2.39 6.58
CA ASN A 165 -5.48 1.93 6.45
C ASN A 165 -5.55 0.56 5.73
N ASN A 166 -6.74 -0.05 5.71
CA ASN A 166 -6.95 -1.35 5.05
C ASN A 166 -6.81 -1.31 3.51
N ASP A 167 -6.63 -0.12 2.93
CA ASP A 167 -6.46 0.11 1.49
C ASP A 167 -4.97 0.16 1.10
N GLY A 168 -4.05 -0.11 2.04
CA GLY A 168 -2.60 -0.03 1.84
C GLY A 168 -2.05 1.39 1.84
N ARG A 169 -2.93 2.40 1.90
CA ARG A 169 -2.56 3.81 1.97
C ARG A 169 -2.14 4.15 3.40
N TRP A 170 -0.96 4.73 3.53
CA TRP A 170 -0.44 5.18 4.81
C TRP A 170 -0.30 6.70 4.88
N THR A 171 -0.19 7.19 6.10
CA THR A 171 0.13 8.58 6.43
C THR A 171 1.01 8.56 7.67
N PHE A 172 2.13 9.28 7.66
CA PHE A 172 2.98 9.44 8.84
C PHE A 172 3.11 10.90 9.26
N ASN A 173 3.25 11.09 10.57
CA ASN A 173 3.69 12.35 11.14
C ASN A 173 5.23 12.33 11.18
N VAL A 174 5.86 13.48 10.97
CA VAL A 174 7.31 13.63 11.16
C VAL A 174 7.66 14.48 12.36
N ASP A 175 8.70 14.05 13.06
CA ASP A 175 9.27 14.77 14.20
C ASP A 175 10.58 15.47 13.81
N ARG A 176 11.36 15.87 14.82
CA ARG A 176 12.63 16.59 14.64
C ARG A 176 13.69 15.78 13.88
N ASP A 177 13.70 14.46 13.96
CA ASP A 177 14.83 13.65 13.50
C ASP A 177 14.87 13.53 11.97
N ILE A 178 13.72 13.69 11.30
CA ILE A 178 13.60 13.70 9.83
C ILE A 178 14.53 14.70 9.14
N ARG A 179 14.95 15.77 9.85
CA ARG A 179 15.85 16.82 9.32
C ARG A 179 17.17 16.26 8.77
N LEU A 180 17.62 15.10 9.27
CA LEU A 180 18.86 14.44 8.83
C LEU A 180 18.78 13.89 7.39
N TYR A 181 17.56 13.73 6.86
CA TYR A 181 17.24 13.22 5.53
C TYR A 181 16.97 14.34 4.50
N LYS A 182 17.25 15.60 4.87
CA LYS A 182 17.10 16.74 3.95
C LYS A 182 17.96 16.55 2.70
N GLY A 183 17.31 16.51 1.54
CA GLY A 183 17.99 16.42 0.24
C GLY A 183 18.46 15.01 -0.13
N VAL A 184 18.06 13.99 0.63
CA VAL A 184 18.28 12.58 0.29
C VAL A 184 17.52 12.23 -1.00
N THR A 185 18.21 11.64 -1.96
CA THR A 185 17.68 11.22 -3.26
C THR A 185 17.96 9.76 -3.57
N THR A 186 19.02 9.18 -3.01
CA THR A 186 19.40 7.78 -3.19
C THR A 186 19.31 6.98 -1.88
N PHE A 187 19.32 5.66 -1.99
CA PHE A 187 19.40 4.77 -0.83
C PHE A 187 20.70 4.94 -0.03
N ASP A 188 21.84 5.20 -0.68
CA ASP A 188 23.11 5.42 0.02
C ASP A 188 23.09 6.72 0.84
N GLU A 189 22.53 7.80 0.30
CA GLU A 189 22.35 9.07 1.03
C GLU A 189 21.41 8.91 2.23
N TYR A 190 20.34 8.12 2.05
CA TYR A 190 19.41 7.72 3.09
C TYR A 190 20.13 6.91 4.20
N TRP A 191 20.95 5.92 3.81
CA TRP A 191 21.69 5.08 4.75
C TRP A 191 22.71 5.88 5.55
N GLN A 192 23.47 6.78 4.90
CA GLN A 192 24.34 7.71 5.61
C GLN A 192 23.58 8.59 6.62
N ALA A 193 22.37 9.05 6.28
CA ALA A 193 21.53 9.80 7.21
C ALA A 193 21.13 8.95 8.43
N ARG A 194 20.75 7.69 8.21
CA ARG A 194 20.44 6.72 9.27
C ARG A 194 21.63 6.47 10.19
N VAL A 195 22.84 6.25 9.63
CA VAL A 195 24.08 6.05 10.39
C VAL A 195 24.42 7.29 11.24
N ARG A 196 24.30 8.50 10.68
CA ARG A 196 24.48 9.75 11.44
C ARG A 196 23.48 9.85 12.61
N GLN A 197 22.22 9.48 12.39
CA GLN A 197 21.20 9.51 13.45
C GLN A 197 21.51 8.51 14.58
N LEU A 198 21.93 7.29 14.23
CA LEU A 198 22.30 6.27 15.21
C LEU A 198 23.48 6.73 16.08
N ALA A 199 24.49 7.36 15.48
CA ALA A 199 25.60 7.96 16.23
C ALA A 199 25.14 9.06 17.20
N VAL A 200 24.17 9.89 16.81
CA VAL A 200 23.55 10.89 17.71
C VAL A 200 22.77 10.22 18.85
N GLN A 201 21.97 9.19 18.56
CA GLN A 201 21.21 8.46 19.59
C GLN A 201 22.13 7.74 20.58
N GLN A 202 23.23 7.16 20.11
CA GLN A 202 24.26 6.56 20.96
C GLN A 202 24.95 7.61 21.85
N ALA A 203 25.32 8.77 21.30
CA ALA A 203 25.93 9.86 22.05
C ALA A 203 25.00 10.50 23.10
N LEU A 204 23.69 10.46 22.89
CA LEU A 204 22.68 10.93 23.84
C LEU A 204 22.34 9.91 24.94
N THR A 205 22.69 8.63 24.76
CA THR A 205 22.42 7.58 25.74
C THR A 205 23.54 7.59 26.80
N PRO A 206 23.29 8.03 28.04
CA PRO A 206 24.36 8.23 29.01
C PRO A 206 24.98 6.89 29.40
N SER A 207 26.22 6.65 29.00
CA SER A 207 26.92 5.36 29.12
C SER A 207 27.26 4.94 30.56
N GLY A 208 26.76 5.67 31.57
CA GLY A 208 27.28 5.64 32.95
C GLY A 208 26.25 5.41 34.06
N ILE A 209 24.97 5.15 33.77
CA ILE A 209 23.95 4.88 34.82
C ILE A 209 23.69 3.37 35.02
N TRP A 210 24.02 2.54 34.02
CA TRP A 210 23.88 1.08 34.08
C TRP A 210 25.16 0.33 33.70
N ALA A 211 26.34 0.94 33.92
CA ALA A 211 27.49 0.11 34.26
C ALA A 211 27.11 -0.61 35.57
N PRO A 212 27.05 -1.96 35.62
CA PRO A 212 26.78 -2.63 36.88
C PRO A 212 27.86 -2.19 37.85
N THR A 213 27.47 -1.53 38.95
CA THR A 213 28.38 -1.33 40.08
C THR A 213 29.00 -2.69 40.35
N PRO A 214 30.34 -2.85 40.25
CA PRO A 214 30.95 -4.15 40.47
C PRO A 214 30.47 -4.63 41.82
N TYR A 215 29.75 -5.76 41.83
CA TYR A 215 29.12 -6.29 43.03
C TYR A 215 30.17 -6.24 44.13
N GLY A 216 29.87 -5.48 45.20
CA GLY A 216 30.81 -5.28 46.28
C GLY A 216 31.23 -6.64 46.78
N VAL A 217 32.44 -7.06 46.44
CA VAL A 217 33.06 -8.26 47.00
C VAL A 217 33.08 -8.00 48.48
N GLY A 218 32.26 -8.73 49.22
CA GLY A 218 32.10 -8.54 50.65
C GLY A 218 33.40 -8.85 51.35
N THR A 219 34.24 -7.84 51.55
CA THR A 219 35.18 -7.81 52.65
C THR A 219 34.35 -7.71 53.92
N ALA A 220 33.89 -8.87 54.40
CA ALA A 220 33.56 -9.04 55.80
C ALA A 220 34.77 -8.64 56.67
N ASP A 221 34.49 -8.33 57.93
CA ASP A 221 35.47 -7.94 58.96
C ASP A 221 36.13 -6.57 58.79
N ALA A 222 35.34 -5.53 59.03
CA ALA A 222 35.81 -4.34 59.74
C ALA A 222 34.91 -4.12 60.98
N PRO A 223 35.45 -4.10 62.21
CA PRO A 223 34.64 -3.95 63.42
C PRO A 223 34.05 -2.54 63.52
N GLN A 224 32.74 -2.49 63.71
CA GLN A 224 31.97 -1.26 63.88
C GLN A 224 32.29 -0.62 65.24
N PRO A 225 32.74 0.65 65.31
CA PRO A 225 32.92 1.33 66.59
C PRO A 225 31.55 1.75 67.16
N ASP A 226 31.33 1.44 68.44
CA ASP A 226 30.17 1.93 69.19
C ASP A 226 30.15 3.46 69.20
N LEU A 227 29.12 4.05 68.59
CA LEU A 227 28.79 5.46 68.76
C LEU A 227 27.42 5.58 69.43
N ALA A 228 27.46 6.04 70.68
CA ALA A 228 26.29 6.26 71.50
C ALA A 228 25.33 7.29 70.89
N VAL A 229 24.03 7.02 70.99
CA VAL A 229 22.95 7.91 70.56
C VAL A 229 22.63 8.92 71.66
N PRO A 230 22.66 10.24 71.37
CA PRO A 230 21.91 11.24 72.12
C PRO A 230 20.60 11.59 71.38
N SER A 231 19.49 11.52 72.10
CA SER A 231 18.15 11.85 71.58
C SER A 231 17.88 13.35 71.64
N HIS A 232 17.66 14.00 70.49
CA HIS A 232 17.00 15.31 70.41
C HIS A 232 16.00 15.30 69.23
N THR A 233 14.70 15.39 69.50
CA THR A 233 13.90 16.61 69.72
C THR A 233 13.63 17.36 68.42
N SER A 234 12.38 17.29 67.98
CA SER A 234 11.80 17.89 66.78
C SER A 234 11.95 19.40 66.66
N THR A 235 12.17 19.88 65.43
CA THR A 235 11.92 21.26 64.97
C THR A 235 11.31 21.18 63.55
N PRO A 236 10.29 21.97 63.21
CA PRO A 236 9.66 21.91 61.88
C PRO A 236 10.47 22.70 60.85
N GLU A 237 10.78 22.09 59.70
CA GLU A 237 11.45 22.74 58.58
C GLU A 237 10.51 22.91 57.37
N ALA A 238 10.78 23.93 56.57
CA ALA A 238 9.82 24.60 55.70
C ALA A 238 9.63 23.97 54.30
N GLU A 239 8.67 24.55 53.58
CA GLU A 239 8.29 24.32 52.19
C GLU A 239 9.38 23.78 51.27
N GLN A 240 9.21 22.53 50.82
CA GLN A 240 9.97 21.94 49.73
C GLN A 240 9.09 22.00 48.46
N PRO A 241 9.50 22.72 47.38
CA PRO A 241 8.70 22.80 46.16
C PRO A 241 8.65 21.43 45.45
N PRO A 242 7.54 21.10 44.77
CA PRO A 242 7.34 19.76 44.22
C PRO A 242 8.38 19.43 43.14
N ALA A 243 9.08 18.31 43.35
CA ALA A 243 10.04 17.78 42.38
C ALA A 243 9.37 17.58 41.01
N GLY A 244 10.03 18.08 39.96
CA GLY A 244 9.56 17.91 38.59
C GLY A 244 9.40 16.43 38.24
N LYS A 245 8.18 16.04 37.89
CA LYS A 245 7.84 14.69 37.44
C LYS A 245 8.58 14.40 36.13
N VAL A 246 9.74 13.75 36.22
CA VAL A 246 10.48 13.24 35.06
C VAL A 246 9.62 12.17 34.41
N ILE A 247 9.00 12.51 33.28
CA ILE A 247 8.22 11.57 32.47
C ILE A 247 9.22 10.71 31.69
N ASN A 248 9.69 9.63 32.33
CA ASN A 248 10.40 8.57 31.62
C ASN A 248 9.42 7.89 30.66
N ASN A 249 9.40 8.33 29.40
CA ASN A 249 8.70 7.66 28.30
C ASN A 249 9.34 6.29 28.05
N HIS A 250 8.91 5.28 28.81
CA HIS A 250 9.10 3.89 28.44
C HIS A 250 8.34 3.64 27.14
N PHE A 251 9.08 3.57 26.04
CA PHE A 251 8.51 3.19 24.75
C PHE A 251 8.25 1.69 24.73
N HIS A 252 7.05 1.33 25.19
CA HIS A 252 6.36 0.19 24.60
C HIS A 252 6.20 0.49 23.11
N ALA A 253 6.70 -0.40 22.25
CA ALA A 253 6.20 -0.48 20.89
C ALA A 253 4.68 -0.66 20.98
N PRO A 254 3.87 0.02 20.15
CA PRO A 254 2.42 -0.18 20.18
C PRO A 254 2.15 -1.65 19.91
N SER A 255 1.52 -2.34 20.86
CA SER A 255 1.10 -3.74 20.67
C SER A 255 0.30 -3.82 19.38
N ASN A 256 0.70 -4.73 18.51
CA ASN A 256 0.03 -4.98 17.24
C ASN A 256 -1.48 -5.16 17.50
N VAL A 257 -2.30 -4.36 16.83
CA VAL A 257 -3.74 -4.62 16.77
C VAL A 257 -3.91 -5.90 15.98
N ALA A 258 -4.08 -7.01 16.69
CA ALA A 258 -4.50 -8.26 16.09
C ALA A 258 -5.89 -8.04 15.49
N ILE A 259 -5.98 -8.00 14.15
CA ILE A 259 -7.26 -8.01 13.44
C ILE A 259 -7.81 -9.43 13.54
N ASP A 260 -8.55 -9.68 14.61
CA ASP A 260 -9.20 -10.97 14.89
C ASP A 260 -10.14 -11.34 13.75
N SER A 261 -9.68 -12.28 12.90
CA SER A 261 -10.40 -12.75 11.72
C SER A 261 -11.28 -13.96 12.05
N THR A 262 -12.05 -13.89 13.13
CA THR A 262 -13.00 -14.94 13.55
C THR A 262 -14.47 -14.54 13.36
N ASN A 263 -14.94 -14.48 12.11
CA ASN A 263 -16.27 -14.97 11.66
C ASN A 263 -16.58 -14.55 10.22
N VAL A 264 -16.10 -15.31 9.23
CA VAL A 264 -16.71 -15.35 7.89
C VAL A 264 -17.23 -16.75 7.63
N LYS A 265 -18.49 -17.00 8.03
CA LYS A 265 -19.22 -18.20 7.59
C LYS A 265 -19.54 -18.06 6.11
N GLN A 266 -18.63 -18.52 5.25
CA GLN A 266 -18.90 -18.66 3.82
C GLN A 266 -19.97 -19.74 3.61
N SER A 267 -21.20 -19.30 3.38
CA SER A 267 -22.31 -20.18 2.97
C SER A 267 -22.12 -20.56 1.50
N ILE A 268 -21.42 -21.67 1.25
CA ILE A 268 -21.21 -22.20 -0.10
C ILE A 268 -22.55 -22.75 -0.59
N LYS A 269 -23.21 -21.99 -1.47
CA LYS A 269 -24.40 -22.44 -2.19
C LYS A 269 -23.95 -23.21 -3.43
N PRO A 270 -24.31 -24.51 -3.59
CA PRO A 270 -23.86 -25.29 -4.72
C PRO A 270 -24.44 -24.74 -6.04
N PRO A 271 -23.67 -24.75 -7.15
CA PRO A 271 -24.16 -24.30 -8.44
C PRO A 271 -25.24 -25.25 -8.98
N LYS A 272 -26.25 -24.66 -9.61
CA LYS A 272 -27.39 -25.35 -10.21
C LYS A 272 -26.97 -25.80 -11.63
N GLY A 273 -27.04 -27.10 -11.92
CA GLY A 273 -26.65 -27.65 -13.22
C GLY A 273 -27.53 -27.15 -14.38
N GLY A 274 -26.95 -27.11 -15.58
CA GLY A 274 -27.59 -26.65 -16.82
C GLY A 274 -26.64 -26.67 -18.01
N ASP A 275 -26.41 -27.88 -18.54
CA ASP A 275 -26.31 -28.29 -19.96
C ASP A 275 -25.37 -27.62 -21.00
N GLU A 276 -25.03 -28.48 -21.98
CA GLU A 276 -24.50 -28.20 -23.33
C GLU A 276 -23.03 -27.71 -23.50
N MET A 277 -22.11 -28.69 -23.53
CA MET A 277 -20.91 -28.61 -24.39
C MET A 277 -21.17 -29.30 -25.75
N PRO A 278 -20.81 -28.69 -26.89
CA PRO A 278 -20.83 -29.36 -28.19
C PRO A 278 -19.57 -30.23 -28.36
N ALA A 279 -19.75 -31.51 -28.70
CA ALA A 279 -18.65 -32.41 -29.04
C ALA A 279 -18.22 -32.22 -30.51
N VAL A 280 -16.91 -32.11 -30.74
CA VAL A 280 -16.30 -32.04 -32.08
C VAL A 280 -15.71 -33.42 -32.42
N LEU A 281 -16.21 -34.03 -33.50
CA LEU A 281 -15.66 -35.23 -34.16
C LEU A 281 -15.86 -35.11 -35.70
N PRO A 282 -15.12 -35.85 -36.55
CA PRO A 282 -14.71 -35.36 -37.87
C PRO A 282 -15.54 -35.88 -39.04
N GLN A 283 -15.46 -35.17 -40.17
CA GLN A 283 -16.06 -35.55 -41.45
C GLN A 283 -15.17 -36.53 -42.24
N HIS A 284 -15.74 -37.59 -42.82
CA HIS A 284 -15.45 -38.14 -44.17
C HIS A 284 -16.45 -39.28 -44.54
N PRO A 285 -16.54 -39.79 -45.81
CA PRO A 285 -17.65 -39.41 -46.71
C PRO A 285 -18.48 -40.58 -47.32
N GLU A 286 -19.31 -40.26 -48.32
CA GLU A 286 -20.06 -41.17 -49.26
C GLU A 286 -21.24 -41.94 -48.61
N THR A 287 -22.35 -42.32 -49.28
CA THR A 287 -22.66 -42.49 -50.72
C THR A 287 -24.17 -42.31 -51.03
N SER A 288 -24.50 -42.16 -52.32
CA SER A 288 -25.78 -42.05 -53.05
C SER A 288 -27.03 -42.87 -52.66
N ALA A 289 -28.21 -42.36 -53.09
CA ALA A 289 -29.26 -43.03 -53.92
C ALA A 289 -30.72 -43.17 -53.39
N THR A 290 -31.61 -42.37 -54.00
CA THR A 290 -32.81 -42.81 -54.78
C THR A 290 -34.13 -43.28 -54.08
N THR A 291 -35.26 -42.98 -54.78
CA THR A 291 -36.66 -43.47 -54.64
C THR A 291 -37.47 -43.06 -53.39
N ALA A 292 -38.81 -42.96 -53.42
CA ALA A 292 -39.82 -42.60 -54.43
C ALA A 292 -41.23 -42.59 -53.78
N SER A 293 -42.24 -42.09 -54.52
CA SER A 293 -43.69 -42.38 -54.37
C SER A 293 -44.50 -41.85 -53.18
N ASP A 294 -45.40 -40.93 -53.54
CA ASP A 294 -46.86 -41.08 -53.50
C ASP A 294 -47.74 -40.70 -52.29
N ALA A 295 -48.80 -39.99 -52.70
CA ALA A 295 -50.20 -40.03 -52.25
C ALA A 295 -50.60 -39.38 -50.90
N ASP A 296 -51.86 -38.96 -50.73
CA ASP A 296 -52.82 -38.27 -51.64
C ASP A 296 -53.99 -37.78 -50.77
N ALA A 297 -54.68 -36.70 -51.18
CA ALA A 297 -56.02 -36.26 -50.72
C ALA A 297 -56.22 -35.98 -49.19
N ASP A 298 -57.29 -35.34 -48.70
CA ASP A 298 -58.43 -34.73 -49.39
C ASP A 298 -59.00 -33.47 -48.67
N HIS A 299 -59.96 -32.83 -49.33
CA HIS A 299 -60.67 -31.58 -49.08
C HIS A 299 -61.27 -31.26 -47.69
N GLY A 300 -61.45 -29.95 -47.46
CA GLY A 300 -62.24 -29.36 -46.38
C GLY A 300 -62.72 -27.93 -46.70
N SER A 301 -63.47 -27.76 -47.78
CA SER A 301 -63.88 -26.45 -48.32
C SER A 301 -65.05 -25.80 -47.56
N HIS A 302 -64.89 -24.57 -47.05
CA HIS A 302 -66.01 -23.71 -46.64
C HIS A 302 -65.79 -22.22 -47.01
N PRO A 303 -66.86 -21.42 -47.21
CA PRO A 303 -66.85 -20.33 -48.17
C PRO A 303 -66.52 -18.93 -47.62
N LEU A 304 -66.16 -18.03 -48.55
CA LEU A 304 -66.00 -16.60 -48.35
C LEU A 304 -67.18 -15.95 -47.60
N MET A 305 -66.86 -15.10 -46.62
CA MET A 305 -67.61 -13.85 -46.40
C MET A 305 -66.72 -12.67 -46.78
N VAL A 306 -67.15 -11.92 -47.79
CA VAL A 306 -66.53 -10.64 -48.17
C VAL A 306 -67.03 -9.56 -47.22
N PHE A 307 -66.19 -9.08 -46.32
CA PHE A 307 -66.41 -7.81 -45.62
C PHE A 307 -65.66 -6.69 -46.32
N GLY A 308 -66.40 -5.73 -46.85
CA GLY A 308 -65.85 -4.53 -47.48
C GLY A 308 -65.20 -3.60 -46.46
N GLY A 309 -63.90 -3.80 -46.20
CA GLY A 309 -63.08 -2.84 -45.47
C GLY A 309 -62.79 -1.62 -46.36
N ALA A 310 -63.12 -0.42 -45.87
CA ALA A 310 -62.86 0.82 -46.59
C ALA A 310 -61.37 0.97 -46.91
N ALA A 311 -61.03 1.18 -48.18
CA ALA A 311 -59.67 1.46 -48.63
C ALA A 311 -59.24 2.87 -48.18
N ILE A 312 -58.83 3.00 -46.92
CA ILE A 312 -58.17 4.21 -46.42
C ILE A 312 -56.85 4.35 -47.18
N SER A 313 -56.72 5.41 -47.97
CA SER A 313 -55.59 5.63 -48.88
C SER A 313 -54.25 5.73 -48.14
N LEU A 314 -53.53 4.61 -48.06
CA LEU A 314 -52.24 4.48 -47.35
C LEU A 314 -51.16 5.47 -47.87
N PHE A 315 -51.32 5.94 -49.11
CA PHE A 315 -50.44 6.91 -49.77
C PHE A 315 -50.32 8.27 -49.04
N GLY A 316 -51.29 8.66 -48.22
CA GLY A 316 -51.20 9.90 -47.42
C GLY A 316 -50.39 9.78 -46.13
N ILE A 317 -50.28 8.57 -45.56
CA ILE A 317 -49.70 8.36 -44.23
C ILE A 317 -48.18 8.20 -44.31
N LEU A 318 -47.67 7.54 -45.35
CA LEU A 318 -46.24 7.22 -45.48
C LEU A 318 -45.31 8.46 -45.46
N PRO A 319 -45.60 9.57 -46.16
CA PRO A 319 -44.75 10.77 -46.11
C PRO A 319 -44.76 11.45 -44.73
N ALA A 320 -45.91 11.46 -44.06
CA ALA A 320 -46.07 12.05 -42.73
C ALA A 320 -45.29 11.26 -41.66
N VAL A 321 -45.33 9.92 -41.73
CA VAL A 321 -44.52 9.05 -40.86
C VAL A 321 -43.02 9.29 -41.11
N ILE A 322 -42.57 9.36 -42.37
CA ILE A 322 -41.15 9.63 -42.69
C ILE A 322 -40.69 10.99 -42.15
N GLN A 323 -41.50 12.05 -42.24
CA GLN A 323 -41.16 13.35 -41.64
C GLN A 323 -41.14 13.29 -40.10
N ALA A 324 -42.14 12.67 -39.48
CA ALA A 324 -42.19 12.53 -38.02
C ALA A 324 -40.98 11.74 -37.48
N THR A 325 -40.60 10.65 -38.15
CA THR A 325 -39.41 9.85 -37.78
C THR A 325 -38.12 10.67 -37.90
N LYS A 326 -37.96 11.50 -38.94
CA LYS A 326 -36.80 12.41 -39.06
C LYS A 326 -36.75 13.44 -37.93
N ALA A 327 -37.89 14.04 -37.57
CA ALA A 327 -37.97 15.03 -36.49
C ALA A 327 -37.60 14.42 -35.12
N ILE A 328 -38.08 13.20 -34.83
CA ILE A 328 -37.75 12.47 -33.60
C ILE A 328 -36.26 12.13 -33.54
N TRP A 329 -35.67 11.61 -34.62
CA TRP A 329 -34.24 11.30 -34.65
C TRP A 329 -33.35 12.56 -34.50
N ALA A 330 -33.76 13.70 -35.05
CA ALA A 330 -33.06 14.97 -34.86
C ALA A 330 -33.09 15.45 -33.39
N GLN A 331 -34.22 15.29 -32.69
CA GLN A 331 -34.31 15.63 -31.26
C GLN A 331 -33.49 14.68 -30.38
N VAL A 332 -33.54 13.37 -30.66
CA VAL A 332 -32.79 12.36 -29.89
C VAL A 332 -31.28 12.56 -30.04
N THR A 333 -30.77 12.77 -31.26
CA THR A 333 -29.33 13.02 -31.46
C THR A 333 -28.88 14.33 -30.82
N GLY A 334 -29.67 15.40 -30.93
CA GLY A 334 -29.38 16.67 -30.25
C GLY A 334 -29.29 16.54 -28.73
N ALA A 335 -30.29 15.89 -28.11
CA ALA A 335 -30.30 15.68 -26.66
C ALA A 335 -29.13 14.79 -26.19
N SER A 336 -28.84 13.71 -26.90
CA SER A 336 -27.69 12.83 -26.60
C SER A 336 -26.35 13.57 -26.69
N LEU A 337 -26.17 14.45 -27.69
CA LEU A 337 -24.94 15.23 -27.85
C LEU A 337 -24.71 16.20 -26.68
N VAL A 338 -25.79 16.86 -26.21
CA VAL A 338 -25.74 17.77 -25.04
C VAL A 338 -25.34 17.00 -23.78
N VAL A 339 -25.97 15.85 -23.50
CA VAL A 339 -25.65 15.02 -22.33
C VAL A 339 -24.19 14.55 -22.38
N LEU A 340 -23.71 14.07 -23.54
CA LEU A 340 -22.33 13.63 -23.72
C LEU A 340 -21.33 14.77 -23.47
N THR A 341 -21.66 15.98 -23.95
CA THR A 341 -20.80 17.17 -23.79
C THR A 341 -20.73 17.61 -22.33
N VAL A 342 -21.86 17.62 -21.60
CA VAL A 342 -21.88 17.92 -20.16
C VAL A 342 -21.06 16.89 -19.37
N LEU A 343 -21.18 15.60 -19.70
CA LEU A 343 -20.45 14.53 -19.02
C LEU A 343 -18.93 14.64 -19.26
N LEU A 344 -18.51 14.95 -20.49
CA LEU A 344 -17.12 15.29 -20.82
C LEU A 344 -16.60 16.51 -20.05
N LEU A 345 -17.39 17.58 -19.93
CA LEU A 345 -17.01 18.77 -19.16
C LEU A 345 -16.83 18.45 -17.66
N ILE A 346 -17.68 17.59 -17.08
CA ILE A 346 -17.54 17.14 -15.68
C ILE A 346 -16.24 16.33 -15.49
N LEU A 347 -15.95 15.39 -16.40
CA LEU A 347 -14.70 14.60 -16.35
C LEU A 347 -13.45 15.49 -16.51
N CYS A 348 -13.48 16.44 -17.44
CA CYS A 348 -12.42 17.43 -17.62
C CYS A 348 -12.25 18.31 -16.37
N TRP A 349 -13.34 18.76 -15.74
CA TRP A 349 -13.30 19.54 -14.50
C TRP A 349 -12.70 18.72 -13.33
N PHE A 350 -13.09 17.46 -13.18
CA PHE A 350 -12.56 16.59 -12.12
C PHE A 350 -11.06 16.33 -12.30
N LYS A 351 -10.61 16.06 -13.54
CA LYS A 351 -9.19 15.89 -13.88
C LYS A 351 -8.39 17.20 -13.71
N TRP A 352 -8.98 18.34 -14.05
CA TRP A 352 -8.40 19.67 -13.85
C TRP A 352 -8.20 20.00 -12.38
N ASN A 353 -9.20 19.72 -11.54
CA ASN A 353 -9.14 20.02 -10.11
C ASN A 353 -8.10 19.15 -9.38
N ARG A 354 -7.90 17.90 -9.84
CA ARG A 354 -6.93 16.95 -9.29
C ARG A 354 -5.48 17.19 -9.72
N SER A 355 -5.21 17.94 -10.80
CA SER A 355 -3.83 18.19 -11.29
C SER A 355 -3.52 19.67 -11.53
N PRO A 356 -2.84 20.37 -10.60
CA PRO A 356 -2.50 21.79 -10.77
C PRO A 356 -1.50 22.04 -11.91
N ARG A 357 -0.66 21.06 -12.27
CA ARG A 357 0.30 21.15 -13.40
C ARG A 357 -0.43 21.26 -14.76
N MET A 358 -1.61 20.66 -14.91
CA MET A 358 -2.38 20.65 -16.16
C MET A 358 -3.11 21.96 -16.51
N ARG A 359 -3.18 22.93 -15.59
CA ARG A 359 -4.01 24.16 -15.74
C ARG A 359 -3.73 25.00 -16.98
N LYS A 360 -2.51 24.95 -17.54
CA LYS A 360 -2.17 25.67 -18.78
C LYS A 360 -2.53 24.87 -20.05
N ALA A 361 -2.25 23.57 -20.07
CA ALA A 361 -2.55 22.70 -21.20
C ALA A 361 -4.06 22.47 -21.38
N GLY A 362 -4.79 22.27 -20.27
CA GLY A 362 -6.24 22.06 -20.30
C GLY A 362 -7.01 23.25 -20.88
N LEU A 363 -6.53 24.48 -20.68
CA LEU A 363 -7.20 25.70 -21.16
C LEU A 363 -7.16 25.79 -22.69
N VAL A 364 -6.05 25.37 -23.31
CA VAL A 364 -5.89 25.28 -24.77
C VAL A 364 -6.80 24.20 -25.33
N ILE A 365 -6.83 23.00 -24.73
CA ILE A 365 -7.67 21.88 -25.18
C ILE A 365 -9.17 22.24 -25.06
N ALA A 366 -9.58 22.86 -23.96
CA ALA A 366 -10.95 23.33 -23.77
C ALA A 366 -11.36 24.39 -24.82
N GLY A 367 -10.45 25.31 -25.16
CA GLY A 367 -10.67 26.29 -26.23
C GLY A 367 -10.85 25.66 -27.61
N ILE A 368 -10.03 24.66 -27.95
CA ILE A 368 -10.14 23.90 -29.21
C ILE A 368 -11.46 23.13 -29.28
N LEU A 369 -11.87 22.46 -28.18
CA LEU A 369 -13.14 21.75 -28.11
C LEU A 369 -14.34 22.70 -28.25
N ALA A 370 -14.33 23.85 -27.57
CA ALA A 370 -15.38 24.85 -27.67
C ALA A 370 -15.51 25.39 -29.11
N LEU A 371 -14.39 25.70 -29.77
CA LEU A 371 -14.38 26.10 -31.18
C LEU A 371 -14.92 25.01 -32.12
N GLY A 372 -14.56 23.75 -31.89
CA GLY A 372 -15.09 22.62 -32.65
C GLY A 372 -16.60 22.46 -32.51
N ILE A 373 -17.14 22.56 -31.29
CA ILE A 373 -18.58 22.51 -31.03
C ILE A 373 -19.30 23.69 -31.70
N CYS A 374 -18.77 24.91 -31.58
CA CYS A 374 -19.32 26.09 -32.28
C CYS A 374 -19.33 25.90 -33.81
N ALA A 375 -18.27 25.36 -34.40
CA ALA A 375 -18.20 25.11 -35.84
C ALA A 375 -19.27 24.09 -36.29
N VAL A 376 -19.47 23.00 -35.55
CA VAL A 376 -20.51 21.99 -35.83
C VAL A 376 -21.91 22.59 -35.72
N LEU A 377 -22.18 23.42 -34.70
CA LEU A 377 -23.48 24.09 -34.53
C LEU A 377 -23.77 25.11 -35.65
N ILE A 378 -22.77 25.89 -36.06
CA ILE A 378 -22.91 26.86 -37.16
C ILE A 378 -23.15 26.14 -38.50
N LEU A 379 -22.37 25.10 -38.80
CA LEU A 379 -22.53 24.32 -40.03
C LEU A 379 -23.88 23.60 -40.07
N GLY A 380 -24.29 22.95 -38.97
CA GLY A 380 -25.57 22.24 -38.89
C GLY A 380 -26.79 23.15 -39.09
N ASN A 381 -26.78 24.36 -38.52
CA ASN A 381 -27.85 25.35 -38.73
C ASN A 381 -27.83 25.98 -40.14
N SER A 382 -26.71 25.95 -40.87
CA SER A 382 -26.63 26.50 -42.23
C SER A 382 -27.19 25.56 -43.32
N SER A 383 -27.54 24.33 -42.94
CA SER A 383 -28.09 23.28 -43.82
C SER A 383 -29.59 23.01 -43.61
N LEU A 384 -30.29 23.89 -42.88
CA LEU A 384 -31.74 23.92 -42.65
C LEU A 384 -32.36 25.14 -43.36
#